data_AF-A0A1F7P0L8-F1
#
_entry.id   AF-A0A1F7P0L8-F1
#
_cell.length_a   1.000
_cell.length_b   1.000
_cell.length_c   1.000
_cell.angle_alpha   90.00
_cell.angle_beta   90.00
_cell.angle_gamma   90.00
#
_symmetry.space_group_name_H-M   'P 1'
#
loop_
_entity.id
_entity.type
_entity.pdbx_description
1 polymer ?
#
loop_
_entity_poly.entity_id
_entity_poly.type
_entity_poly.pdbx_seq_one_letter_code
_entity_poly.pdbx_strand_id
1 'polypeptide(L)' 'MDVLNPCGAETRRFKPLAPRPGDLAGRSVGILDNSKPNAGVLLAGVAELLAARAGAGSVRTWRKPTS' A
#
# COMPACT_ATOMS: atom_id res chain seq x y z
N MET A 1 -27.82 24.37 -22.16
CA MET A 1 -27.87 23.32 -21.13
C MET A 1 -26.45 22.86 -20.97
N ASP A 2 -25.83 23.20 -19.85
CA ASP A 2 -24.39 23.04 -19.67
C ASP A 2 -24.11 21.77 -18.88
N VAL A 3 -23.25 20.92 -19.44
CA VAL A 3 -22.78 19.70 -18.79
C VAL A 3 -21.55 20.05 -17.96
N LEU A 4 -21.68 19.94 -16.64
CA LEU A 4 -20.56 20.11 -15.74
C LEU A 4 -19.68 18.85 -15.77
N ASN A 5 -18.38 19.06 -15.98
CA ASN A 5 -17.38 18.00 -15.88
C ASN A 5 -17.04 17.79 -14.39
N PRO A 6 -17.27 16.59 -13.81
CA PRO A 6 -16.97 16.31 -12.41
C PRO A 6 -15.46 16.17 -12.13
N CYS A 7 -14.61 16.16 -13.16
CA CYS A 7 -13.17 16.14 -13.01
C CYS A 7 -12.66 17.55 -12.63
N GLY A 8 -12.13 17.68 -11.41
CA GLY A 8 -11.37 18.88 -11.03
C GLY A 8 -10.15 19.09 -11.92
N ALA A 9 -9.73 20.35 -12.09
CA ALA A 9 -8.49 20.67 -12.78
C ALA A 9 -7.29 20.12 -12.00
N GLU A 10 -6.76 18.96 -12.42
CA GLU A 10 -5.55 18.37 -11.83
C GLU A 10 -4.31 18.74 -12.64
N THR A 11 -3.41 19.50 -12.03
CA THR A 11 -2.05 19.66 -12.53
C THR A 11 -1.26 18.39 -12.22
N ARG A 12 -1.36 17.37 -13.07
CA ARG A 12 -0.70 16.07 -12.84
C ARG A 12 0.81 16.21 -13.01
N ARG A 13 1.53 16.40 -11.90
CA ARG A 13 3.00 16.36 -11.89
C ARG A 13 3.43 14.90 -12.06
N PHE A 14 3.93 14.55 -13.24
CA PHE A 14 4.42 13.20 -13.49
C PHE A 14 5.65 12.93 -12.64
N LYS A 15 5.56 11.95 -11.73
CA LYS A 15 6.71 11.42 -11.00
C LYS A 15 7.04 10.06 -11.61
N PRO A 16 8.28 9.79 -12.01
CA PRO A 16 8.66 8.45 -12.45
C PRO A 16 8.42 7.45 -11.32
N LEU A 17 8.04 6.24 -11.68
CA LEU A 17 7.92 5.15 -10.71
C LEU A 17 9.29 4.88 -10.07
N ALA A 18 9.29 4.57 -8.78
CA ALA A 18 10.49 4.08 -8.13
C ALA A 18 10.94 2.76 -8.79
N PRO A 19 12.25 2.51 -8.90
CA PRO A 19 12.77 1.23 -9.36
C PRO A 19 12.17 0.07 -8.54
N ARG A 20 11.71 -0.98 -9.22
CA ARG A 20 11.19 -2.17 -8.54
C ARG A 20 12.36 -3.05 -8.12
N PRO A 21 12.55 -3.32 -6.81
CA PRO A 21 13.59 -4.24 -6.37
C PRO A 21 13.25 -5.67 -6.83
N GLY A 22 14.28 -6.48 -7.07
CA GLY A 22 14.13 -7.88 -7.49
C GLY A 22 13.64 -8.81 -6.39
N ASP A 23 13.83 -8.41 -5.12
CA ASP A 23 13.40 -9.12 -3.93
C ASP A 23 13.06 -8.12 -2.79
N LEU A 24 12.74 -8.65 -1.61
CA LEU A 24 12.41 -7.88 -0.41
C LEU A 24 13.52 -7.91 0.66
N ALA A 25 14.68 -8.51 0.38
CA ALA A 25 15.73 -8.71 1.36
C ALA A 25 16.23 -7.36 1.92
N GLY A 26 16.14 -7.19 3.24
CA GLY A 26 16.50 -5.95 3.95
C GLY A 26 15.60 -4.75 3.64
N ARG A 27 14.52 -4.92 2.85
CA ARG A 27 13.64 -3.81 2.46
C ARG A 27 12.61 -3.51 3.54
N SER A 28 12.22 -2.24 3.63
CA SER A 28 11.06 -1.82 4.40
C SER A 28 9.80 -2.03 3.58
N VAL A 29 8.85 -2.79 4.14
CA VAL A 29 7.58 -3.15 3.49
C VAL A 29 6.43 -2.52 4.26
N GLY A 30 5.58 -1.81 3.53
CA GLY A 30 4.34 -1.26 4.07
C GLY A 30 3.13 -2.09 3.66
N ILE A 31 2.32 -2.46 4.64
CA ILE A 31 1.03 -3.14 4.45
C ILE A 31 -0.08 -2.11 4.64
N LEU A 32 -0.95 -1.99 3.64
CA LEU A 32 -2.13 -1.12 3.67
C LEU A 32 -3.39 -1.96 3.89
N ASP A 33 -3.93 -1.88 5.10
CA ASP A 33 -5.22 -2.43 5.46
C ASP A 33 -6.33 -1.43 5.05
N ASN A 34 -7.07 -1.80 4.01
CA ASN A 34 -8.21 -1.01 3.50
C ASN A 34 -9.49 -1.20 4.34
N SER A 35 -9.38 -1.75 5.55
CA SER A 35 -10.47 -1.94 6.51
C SER A 35 -11.58 -2.85 6.01
N LYS A 36 -11.24 -3.81 5.14
CA LYS A 36 -12.19 -4.85 4.71
C LYS A 36 -12.43 -5.83 5.88
N PRO A 37 -13.63 -6.43 5.97
CA PRO A 37 -13.90 -7.47 6.97
C PRO A 37 -12.80 -8.53 6.96
N ASN A 38 -12.31 -8.89 8.14
CA ASN A 38 -11.26 -9.89 8.38
C ASN A 38 -9.88 -9.59 7.78
N ALA A 39 -9.66 -8.44 7.11
CA ALA A 39 -8.37 -8.12 6.48
C ALA A 39 -7.22 -8.08 7.50
N GLY A 40 -7.47 -7.61 8.72
CA GLY A 40 -6.45 -7.52 9.76
C GLY A 40 -5.79 -8.88 10.08
N VAL A 41 -6.59 -9.94 10.19
CA VAL A 41 -6.08 -11.30 10.52
C VAL A 41 -5.21 -11.83 9.38
N LEU A 42 -5.68 -11.70 8.14
CA LEU A 42 -4.91 -12.11 6.97
C LEU A 42 -3.59 -11.33 6.84
N LEU A 43 -3.67 -10.00 6.99
CA LEU A 43 -2.53 -9.11 6.82
C LEU A 43 -1.48 -9.25 7.93
N ALA A 44 -1.89 -9.66 9.14
CA ALA A 44 -0.97 -10.05 10.20
C ALA A 44 -0.14 -11.27 9.81
N GLY A 45 -0.78 -12.34 9.32
CA GLY A 45 -0.07 -13.52 8.83
C GLY A 45 0.85 -13.23 7.65
N VAL A 46 0.43 -12.35 6.73
CA VAL A 46 1.30 -11.88 5.63
C VAL A 46 2.53 -11.13 6.17
N ALA A 47 2.37 -10.27 7.18
CA ALA A 47 3.48 -9.54 7.78
C ALA A 47 4.53 -10.49 8.37
N GLU A 48 4.09 -11.53 9.08
CA GLU A 48 4.96 -12.57 9.63
C GLU A 48 5.73 -13.31 8.53
N LEU A 49 5.05 -13.71 7.45
CA LEU A 49 5.67 -14.41 6.33
C LEU A 49 6.69 -13.54 5.59
N LEU A 50 6.44 -12.24 5.45
CA LEU A 50 7.38 -11.31 4.82
C LEU A 50 8.68 -11.19 5.63
N ALA A 51 8.58 -11.11 6.96
CA ALA A 51 9.74 -11.10 7.83
C ALA A 51 10.47 -12.46 7.83
N ALA A 52 9.74 -13.56 8.01
CA ALA A 52 10.32 -14.89 8.21
C ALA A 52 10.82 -15.57 6.93
N ARG A 53 10.21 -15.28 5.77
CA ARG A 53 10.49 -16.01 4.51
C ARG A 53 11.02 -15.15 3.38
N ALA A 54 10.65 -13.88 3.32
CA ALA A 54 11.10 -12.97 2.26
C ALA A 54 12.32 -12.13 2.65
N GLY A 55 12.80 -12.25 3.90
CA GLY A 55 13.95 -11.48 4.40
C GLY A 55 13.68 -9.98 4.52
N ALA A 56 12.41 -9.56 4.60
CA ALA A 56 12.07 -8.15 4.76
C ALA A 56 12.71 -7.58 6.04
N GLY A 57 13.31 -6.39 5.93
CA GLY A 57 14.01 -5.75 7.04
C GLY A 57 13.04 -5.18 8.08
N SER A 58 12.04 -4.40 7.63
CA SER A 58 10.97 -3.93 8.50
C SER A 58 9.62 -4.08 7.82
N VAL A 59 8.60 -4.45 8.58
CA VAL A 59 7.21 -4.56 8.09
C VAL A 59 6.33 -3.70 8.97
N ARG A 60 5.57 -2.79 8.37
CA ARG A 60 4.64 -1.91 9.09
C ARG A 60 3.26 -1.93 8.45
N THR A 61 2.24 -1.93 9.28
CA THR A 61 0.84 -1.93 8.84
C THR A 61 0.19 -0.59 9.14
N TRP A 62 -0.53 -0.05 8.16
CA TRP A 62 -1.41 1.10 8.31
C TRP A 62 -2.81 0.71 7.94
N ARG A 63 -3.76 1.10 8.78
CA ARG A 63 -5.18 0.92 8.52
C ARG A 63 -5.80 2.23 8.06
N LYS A 64 -6.59 2.16 7.00
CA LYS A 64 -7.40 3.28 6.55
C LYS A 64 -8.42 3.64 7.65
N PRO A 65 -8.53 4.92 8.06
CA PRO A 65 -9.58 5.34 8.97
C PRO A 65 -10.95 5.00 8.39
N THR A 66 -11.80 4.40 9.20
CA THR A 66 -13.23 4.22 8.91
C THR A 66 -14.00 5.31 9.64
N SER A 67 -14.90 5.99 8.92
CA SER A 67 -15.85 6.98 9.46
C SER A 67 -16.97 6.31 10.25
#